data_AF-A0A0W0YHW3-F1
#
_entry.id   AF-A0A0W0YHW3-F1
#
_cell.length_a   1.000
_cell.length_b   1.000
_cell.length_c   1.000
_cell.angle_alpha   90.00
_cell.angle_beta   90.00
_cell.angle_gamma   90.00
#
_symmetry.space_group_name_H-M   'P 1'
#
loop_
_entity.id
_entity.type
_entity.pdbx_description
1 polymer ?
#
loop_
_entity_poly.entity_id
_entity_poly.type
_entity_poly.pdbx_seq_one_letter_code
_entity_poly.pdbx_strand_id
1 'polypeptide(L)'
;MTDKFSYYLEDNNEVKNMDHFAALQMSEHSFNELGLDGLKSQWRKLAAEFHPDKNGDSQRAGIVFQRIQQAYEVLSDPIKRQQYLLNKRVDFNFDVNFVYSDIDILLTELSIKSNQLDELINRLDRLNRPTHSLDSRNVRILEAHDSLEQIALDLSKIYKGSFVTVDVINKQFHLFSRIEEQATTGGEFYALNLISKNDPILSQKRFDYMQKAAAKGHLVSLVHMTNAVFAGHFRPLEDSIKWGLNCLRYLEEVAIPKLERDEPASEALSHIKEELAALRERRNEVLPLVIPRETKAFDKLVTQVVEYRNRRGGVSSEEFKLDPNMIDLLEKNQPLPSIQLIHTEETVQSSPIDEHDLLVKIYDNFAEKVTELRHAPKKNQNALNAAEDLRIQLAEAIDTYEINKANSAMTKEQAKTVFVDISTSAINNAKHLLEKELGWGDYLTNLAKSFANVFINVANSASKSLGFQSQFTLFALAKAPFIPEVEKMQDDLSEQLSLR
;
A
#
# COMPACT_ATOMS: atom_id res chain seq x y z
N MET A 1 -2.32 -41.10 -23.06
CA MET A 1 -1.93 -39.77 -23.53
C MET A 1 -3.15 -38.89 -23.35
N THR A 2 -3.10 -37.92 -22.46
CA THR A 2 -4.16 -36.93 -22.29
C THR A 2 -4.25 -36.12 -23.57
N ASP A 3 -5.45 -36.01 -24.15
CA ASP A 3 -5.72 -35.22 -25.34
C ASP A 3 -5.31 -33.75 -25.08
N LYS A 4 -4.62 -33.09 -26.02
CA LYS A 4 -4.21 -31.69 -25.84
C LYS A 4 -5.39 -30.75 -25.63
N PHE A 5 -6.59 -31.14 -26.08
CA PHE A 5 -7.82 -30.38 -25.84
C PHE A 5 -8.36 -30.55 -24.41
N SER A 6 -7.98 -31.59 -23.67
CA SER A 6 -8.52 -31.89 -22.33
C SER A 6 -8.06 -30.90 -21.25
N TYR A 7 -7.04 -30.08 -21.53
CA TYR A 7 -6.69 -28.96 -20.68
C TYR A 7 -7.78 -27.87 -20.69
N TYR A 8 -8.40 -27.67 -21.85
CA TYR A 8 -9.36 -26.59 -22.10
C TYR A 8 -10.81 -27.03 -22.05
N LEU A 9 -11.08 -28.30 -22.38
CA LEU A 9 -12.43 -28.83 -22.53
C LEU A 9 -12.70 -29.93 -21.50
N GLU A 10 -13.93 -29.94 -20.97
CA GLU A 10 -14.52 -31.08 -20.29
C GLU A 10 -14.90 -32.18 -21.31
N ASP A 11 -15.25 -33.38 -20.80
CA ASP A 11 -15.57 -34.54 -21.64
C ASP A 11 -16.75 -34.31 -22.61
N ASN A 12 -17.63 -33.36 -22.28
CA ASN A 12 -18.76 -32.91 -23.09
C ASN A 12 -18.43 -31.78 -24.10
N ASN A 13 -17.16 -31.42 -24.27
CA ASN A 13 -16.67 -30.29 -25.08
C ASN A 13 -17.02 -28.89 -24.54
N GLU A 14 -17.48 -28.76 -23.30
CA GLU A 14 -17.63 -27.44 -22.66
C GLU A 14 -16.27 -26.90 -22.22
N VAL A 15 -16.12 -25.56 -22.25
CA VAL A 15 -14.88 -24.91 -21.82
C VAL A 15 -14.77 -24.99 -20.31
N LYS A 16 -13.65 -25.53 -19.82
CA LYS A 16 -13.34 -25.59 -18.39
C LYS A 16 -13.33 -24.19 -17.78
N ASN A 17 -13.83 -24.08 -16.56
CA ASN A 17 -13.73 -22.83 -15.81
C ASN A 17 -12.25 -22.57 -15.47
N MET A 18 -11.67 -21.54 -16.09
CA MET A 18 -10.28 -21.15 -15.89
C MET A 18 -10.12 -19.66 -16.15
N ASP A 19 -9.15 -19.06 -15.47
CA ASP A 19 -8.86 -17.64 -15.60
C ASP A 19 -8.14 -17.34 -16.96
N HIS A 20 -8.02 -16.06 -17.35
CA HIS A 20 -7.42 -15.71 -18.64
C HIS A 20 -5.91 -16.00 -18.69
N PHE A 21 -5.21 -16.00 -17.55
CA PHE A 21 -3.80 -16.38 -17.50
C PHE A 21 -3.63 -17.89 -17.76
N ALA A 22 -4.43 -18.71 -17.08
CA ALA A 22 -4.51 -20.14 -17.26
C ALA A 22 -4.91 -20.53 -18.70
N ALA A 23 -5.84 -19.80 -19.32
CA ALA A 23 -6.18 -20.00 -20.73
C ALA A 23 -4.98 -19.81 -21.68
N LEU A 24 -4.06 -18.91 -21.33
CA LEU A 24 -2.80 -18.72 -22.06
C LEU A 24 -1.65 -19.61 -21.53
N GLN A 25 -1.95 -20.56 -20.65
CA GLN A 25 -0.98 -21.43 -19.97
C GLN A 25 0.17 -20.61 -19.36
N MET A 26 -0.17 -19.46 -18.79
CA MET A 26 0.73 -18.50 -18.19
C MET A 26 0.27 -18.22 -16.77
N SER A 27 1.20 -17.96 -15.85
CA SER A 27 0.83 -17.44 -14.53
C SER A 27 0.81 -15.90 -14.54
N GLU A 28 0.03 -15.29 -13.65
CA GLU A 28 0.06 -13.84 -13.45
C GLU A 28 1.47 -13.33 -13.09
N HIS A 29 2.24 -14.12 -12.32
CA HIS A 29 3.64 -13.84 -12.04
C HIS A 29 4.50 -13.81 -13.30
N SER A 30 4.40 -14.83 -14.15
CA SER A 30 5.14 -14.90 -15.41
C SER A 30 4.78 -13.76 -16.36
N PHE A 31 3.51 -13.32 -16.36
CA PHE A 31 3.10 -12.13 -17.09
C PHE A 31 3.76 -10.86 -16.55
N ASN A 32 3.84 -10.71 -15.22
CA ASN A 32 4.49 -9.56 -14.59
C ASN A 32 6.00 -9.49 -14.86
N GLU A 33 6.66 -10.63 -15.06
CA GLU A 33 8.09 -10.69 -15.41
C GLU A 33 8.36 -10.44 -16.90
N LEU A 34 7.54 -11.03 -17.79
CA LEU A 34 7.79 -11.05 -19.24
C LEU A 34 7.04 -9.94 -20.01
N GLY A 35 6.06 -9.31 -19.38
CA GLY A 35 5.26 -8.23 -19.94
C GLY A 35 4.45 -8.63 -21.19
N LEU A 36 4.09 -7.61 -21.99
CA LEU A 36 3.28 -7.76 -23.20
C LEU A 36 3.96 -8.61 -24.29
N ASP A 37 5.30 -8.59 -24.34
CA ASP A 37 6.06 -9.39 -25.31
C ASP A 37 5.98 -10.88 -24.99
N GLY A 38 6.09 -11.24 -23.71
CA GLY A 38 5.86 -12.61 -23.24
C GLY A 38 4.44 -13.08 -23.52
N LEU A 39 3.44 -12.24 -23.22
CA LEU A 39 2.02 -12.50 -23.51
C LEU A 39 1.78 -12.80 -25.00
N LYS A 40 2.32 -11.95 -25.88
CA LYS A 40 2.18 -12.08 -27.34
C LYS A 40 2.89 -13.31 -27.89
N SER A 41 4.08 -13.62 -27.37
CA SER A 41 4.84 -14.82 -27.75
C SER A 41 4.07 -16.09 -27.41
N GLN A 42 3.55 -16.16 -26.18
CA GLN A 42 2.79 -17.31 -25.70
C GLN A 42 1.47 -17.49 -26.45
N TRP A 43 0.72 -16.40 -26.69
CA TRP A 43 -0.49 -16.45 -27.51
C TRP A 43 -0.21 -16.96 -28.92
N ARG A 44 0.85 -16.50 -29.59
CA ARG A 44 1.23 -16.98 -30.94
C ARG A 44 1.51 -18.48 -30.96
N LYS A 45 2.21 -18.99 -29.94
CA LYS A 45 2.49 -20.42 -29.79
C LYS A 45 1.19 -21.23 -29.72
N LEU A 46 0.29 -20.83 -28.83
CA LEU A 46 -1.00 -21.51 -28.63
C LEU A 46 -1.94 -21.37 -29.83
N ALA A 47 -2.04 -20.18 -30.43
CA ALA A 47 -2.83 -19.95 -31.64
C ALA A 47 -2.36 -20.83 -32.81
N ALA A 48 -1.05 -21.04 -32.95
CA ALA A 48 -0.49 -21.92 -33.97
C ALA A 48 -0.70 -23.41 -33.69
N GLU A 49 -0.84 -23.80 -32.42
CA GLU A 49 -1.05 -25.18 -31.97
C GLU A 49 -2.52 -25.60 -32.07
N PHE A 50 -3.44 -24.69 -31.77
CA PHE A 50 -4.88 -24.91 -31.70
C PHE A 50 -5.66 -24.36 -32.91
N HIS A 51 -4.98 -23.88 -33.96
CA HIS A 51 -5.64 -23.40 -35.18
C HIS A 51 -6.56 -24.46 -35.81
N PRO A 52 -7.80 -24.14 -36.20
CA PRO A 52 -8.73 -25.09 -36.82
C PRO A 52 -8.13 -25.83 -38.03
N ASP A 53 -7.52 -25.10 -38.98
CA ASP A 53 -6.91 -25.68 -40.19
C ASP A 53 -5.86 -26.76 -39.88
N LYS A 54 -5.05 -26.57 -38.83
CA LYS A 54 -4.01 -27.54 -38.43
C LYS A 54 -4.57 -28.73 -37.66
N ASN A 55 -5.82 -28.62 -37.21
CA ASN A 55 -6.51 -29.61 -36.40
C ASN A 55 -7.75 -30.16 -37.12
N GLY A 56 -7.69 -30.17 -38.46
CA GLY A 56 -8.70 -30.76 -39.33
C GLY A 56 -10.09 -30.13 -39.18
N ASP A 57 -10.14 -28.82 -38.93
CA ASP A 57 -11.36 -28.05 -38.69
C ASP A 57 -12.24 -28.64 -37.59
N SER A 58 -11.61 -29.31 -36.61
CA SER A 58 -12.33 -29.89 -35.49
C SER A 58 -13.01 -28.80 -34.67
N GLN A 59 -14.27 -29.06 -34.30
CA GLN A 59 -15.06 -28.17 -33.45
C GLN A 59 -14.33 -27.84 -32.14
N ARG A 60 -13.62 -28.83 -31.56
CA ARG A 60 -12.78 -28.66 -30.36
C ARG A 60 -11.69 -27.61 -30.57
N ALA A 61 -11.00 -27.63 -31.72
CA ALA A 61 -9.98 -26.63 -32.03
C ALA A 61 -10.58 -25.23 -32.16
N GLY A 62 -11.75 -25.10 -32.78
CA GLY A 62 -12.47 -23.83 -32.86
C GLY A 62 -12.80 -23.24 -31.48
N ILE A 63 -13.35 -24.04 -30.58
CA ILE A 63 -13.71 -23.61 -29.21
C ILE A 63 -12.48 -23.18 -28.42
N VAL A 64 -11.41 -23.99 -28.45
CA VAL A 64 -10.16 -23.68 -27.72
C VAL A 64 -9.47 -22.45 -28.30
N PHE A 65 -9.43 -22.32 -29.63
CA PHE A 65 -8.86 -21.16 -30.30
C PHE A 65 -9.59 -19.87 -29.91
N GLN A 66 -10.92 -19.88 -29.89
CA GLN A 66 -11.71 -18.74 -29.42
C GLN A 66 -11.41 -18.38 -27.95
N ARG A 67 -11.27 -19.38 -27.07
CA ARG A 67 -10.93 -19.14 -25.65
C ARG A 67 -9.56 -18.48 -25.47
N ILE A 68 -8.55 -18.97 -26.19
CA ILE A 68 -7.19 -18.41 -26.21
C ILE A 68 -7.22 -16.97 -26.76
N GLN A 69 -7.99 -16.73 -27.82
CA GLN A 69 -8.13 -15.41 -28.43
C GLN A 69 -8.79 -14.41 -27.47
N GLN A 70 -9.89 -14.77 -26.81
CA GLN A 70 -10.54 -13.93 -25.80
C GLN A 70 -9.60 -13.58 -24.64
N ALA A 71 -8.84 -14.56 -24.14
CA ALA A 71 -7.89 -14.33 -23.07
C ALA A 71 -6.79 -13.34 -23.48
N TYR A 72 -6.28 -13.46 -24.71
CA TYR A 72 -5.30 -12.51 -25.25
C TYR A 72 -5.91 -11.12 -25.44
N GLU A 73 -7.11 -10.98 -25.98
CA GLU A 73 -7.78 -9.69 -26.18
C GLU A 73 -8.01 -8.94 -24.86
N VAL A 74 -8.35 -9.66 -23.79
CA VAL A 74 -8.53 -9.06 -22.46
C VAL A 74 -7.19 -8.68 -21.84
N LEU A 75 -6.18 -9.55 -21.90
CA LEU A 75 -4.89 -9.31 -21.22
C LEU A 75 -3.94 -8.37 -21.99
N SER A 76 -4.11 -8.25 -23.31
CA SER A 76 -3.28 -7.38 -24.16
C SER A 76 -3.70 -5.91 -24.10
N ASP A 77 -4.99 -5.64 -23.94
CA ASP A 77 -5.52 -4.29 -23.79
C ASP A 77 -5.32 -3.79 -22.34
N PRO A 78 -4.72 -2.61 -22.13
CA PRO A 78 -4.41 -2.13 -20.79
C PRO A 78 -5.65 -1.89 -19.93
N ILE A 79 -6.75 -1.40 -20.52
CA ILE A 79 -8.00 -1.09 -19.82
C ILE A 79 -8.74 -2.37 -19.48
N LYS A 80 -8.90 -3.29 -20.45
CA LYS A 80 -9.57 -4.57 -20.22
C LYS A 80 -8.80 -5.45 -19.24
N ARG A 81 -7.47 -5.47 -19.31
CA ARG A 81 -6.62 -6.19 -18.37
C ARG A 81 -6.81 -5.65 -16.96
N GLN A 82 -6.82 -4.33 -16.81
CA GLN A 82 -7.04 -3.70 -15.53
C GLN A 82 -8.42 -4.06 -14.96
N GLN A 83 -9.49 -3.94 -15.75
CA GLN A 83 -10.84 -4.34 -15.33
C GLN A 83 -10.91 -5.82 -14.94
N TYR A 84 -10.27 -6.71 -15.71
CA TYR A 84 -10.20 -8.13 -15.40
C TYR A 84 -9.47 -8.42 -14.09
N LEU A 85 -8.30 -7.80 -13.88
CA LEU A 85 -7.53 -7.95 -12.63
C LEU A 85 -8.29 -7.37 -11.43
N LEU A 86 -9.03 -6.28 -11.61
CA LEU A 86 -9.90 -5.74 -10.58
C LEU A 86 -11.03 -6.70 -10.25
N ASN A 87 -11.76 -7.21 -11.24
CA ASN A 87 -12.83 -8.18 -11.01
C ASN A 87 -12.32 -9.46 -10.32
N LYS A 88 -11.16 -9.98 -10.73
CA LYS A 88 -10.49 -11.12 -10.08
C LYS A 88 -10.09 -10.84 -8.63
N ARG A 89 -9.78 -9.58 -8.28
CA ARG A 89 -9.54 -9.16 -6.88
C ARG A 89 -10.84 -8.91 -6.10
N VAL A 90 -11.94 -8.64 -6.80
CA VAL A 90 -13.28 -8.37 -6.26
C VAL A 90 -14.11 -9.65 -6.14
N ASP A 91 -13.60 -10.82 -6.55
CA ASP A 91 -14.14 -12.14 -6.20
C ASP A 91 -13.99 -12.39 -4.67
N PHE A 92 -14.78 -11.64 -3.92
CA PHE A 92 -15.15 -11.91 -2.54
C PHE A 92 -16.03 -13.16 -2.55
N ASN A 93 -15.48 -14.31 -2.16
CA ASN A 93 -16.32 -15.29 -1.50
C ASN A 93 -16.76 -14.66 -0.18
N PHE A 94 -18.04 -14.32 -0.07
CA PHE A 94 -18.65 -13.92 1.19
C PHE A 94 -18.47 -15.06 2.18
N ASP A 95 -17.59 -14.85 3.16
CA ASP A 95 -17.53 -15.69 4.35
C ASP A 95 -18.76 -15.29 5.20
N VAL A 96 -19.74 -16.19 5.32
CA VAL A 96 -21.09 -15.89 5.85
C VAL A 96 -21.09 -15.61 7.37
N ASN A 97 -19.91 -15.43 7.97
CA ASN A 97 -19.71 -15.11 9.40
C ASN A 97 -19.11 -13.71 9.64
N PHE A 98 -19.14 -12.81 8.64
CA PHE A 98 -18.78 -11.39 8.79
C PHE A 98 -19.85 -10.65 9.63
N VAL A 99 -19.49 -10.09 10.78
CA VAL A 99 -20.43 -9.41 11.70
C VAL A 99 -20.79 -8.03 11.11
N TYR A 100 -22.11 -7.74 11.02
CA TYR A 100 -22.66 -6.53 10.40
C TYR A 100 -22.08 -5.19 10.93
N SER A 101 -21.59 -5.12 12.16
CA SER A 101 -20.96 -3.92 12.74
C SER A 101 -19.61 -3.53 12.11
N ASP A 102 -18.86 -4.50 11.58
CA ASP A 102 -17.57 -4.26 10.91
C ASP A 102 -17.78 -3.76 9.47
N ILE A 103 -18.93 -4.10 8.86
CA ILE A 103 -19.36 -3.53 7.58
C ILE A 103 -19.53 -2.01 7.73
N ASP A 104 -20.23 -1.53 8.74
CA ASP A 104 -20.55 -0.10 8.85
C ASP A 104 -19.32 0.77 9.10
N ILE A 105 -18.35 0.29 9.89
CA ILE A 105 -17.09 1.00 10.12
C ILE A 105 -16.25 1.02 8.84
N LEU A 106 -16.13 -0.12 8.15
CA LEU A 106 -15.42 -0.18 6.87
C LEU A 106 -16.12 0.66 5.80
N LEU A 107 -17.46 0.60 5.69
CA LEU A 107 -18.24 1.42 4.78
C LEU A 107 -18.09 2.91 5.11
N THR A 108 -18.05 3.28 6.38
CA THR A 108 -17.81 4.66 6.81
C THR A 108 -16.41 5.11 6.45
N GLU A 109 -15.39 4.30 6.72
CA GLU A 109 -14.01 4.61 6.35
C GLU A 109 -13.85 4.72 4.82
N LEU A 110 -14.46 3.81 4.07
CA LEU A 110 -14.47 3.79 2.61
C LEU A 110 -15.25 4.99 2.03
N SER A 111 -16.34 5.40 2.67
CA SER A 111 -17.11 6.60 2.32
C SER A 111 -16.31 7.87 2.58
N ILE A 112 -15.64 7.98 3.74
CA ILE A 112 -14.74 9.09 4.06
C ILE A 112 -13.62 9.18 3.02
N LYS A 113 -12.97 8.05 2.69
CA LYS A 113 -11.93 8.03 1.65
C LYS A 113 -12.47 8.44 0.28
N SER A 114 -13.65 7.94 -0.09
CA SER A 114 -14.31 8.30 -1.34
C SER A 114 -14.55 9.82 -1.42
N ASN A 115 -15.06 10.44 -0.35
CA ASN A 115 -15.27 11.89 -0.27
C ASN A 115 -13.96 12.68 -0.31
N GLN A 116 -12.91 12.21 0.36
CA GLN A 116 -11.58 12.83 0.29
C GLN A 116 -11.01 12.81 -1.13
N LEU A 117 -11.21 11.72 -1.86
CA LEU A 117 -10.79 11.60 -3.26
C LEU A 117 -11.62 12.50 -4.17
N ASP A 118 -12.92 12.65 -3.93
CA ASP A 118 -13.75 13.62 -4.67
C ASP A 118 -13.26 15.06 -4.49
N GLU A 119 -12.83 15.44 -3.29
CA GLU A 119 -12.23 16.76 -3.08
C GLU A 119 -10.91 16.91 -3.85
N LEU A 120 -10.05 15.89 -3.86
CA LEU A 120 -8.83 15.93 -4.68
C LEU A 120 -9.12 16.04 -6.19
N ILE A 121 -10.18 15.37 -6.67
CA ILE A 121 -10.63 15.48 -8.07
C ILE A 121 -11.08 16.92 -8.34
N ASN A 122 -11.90 17.50 -7.47
CA ASN A 122 -12.35 18.89 -7.61
C ASN A 122 -11.18 19.89 -7.61
N ARG A 123 -10.19 19.70 -6.74
CA ARG A 123 -8.94 20.50 -6.71
C ARG A 123 -8.19 20.42 -8.04
N LEU A 124 -8.04 19.21 -8.56
CA LEU A 124 -7.37 18.97 -9.85
C LEU A 124 -8.14 19.58 -11.03
N ASP A 125 -9.47 19.52 -11.00
CA ASP A 125 -10.32 20.14 -12.01
C ASP A 125 -10.24 21.66 -11.95
N ARG A 126 -10.23 22.26 -10.74
CA ARG A 126 -10.02 23.70 -10.56
C ARG A 126 -8.67 24.15 -11.14
N LEU A 127 -7.62 23.39 -10.88
CA LEU A 127 -6.28 23.66 -11.43
C LEU A 127 -6.25 23.61 -12.96
N ASN A 128 -7.03 22.71 -13.56
CA ASN A 128 -7.09 22.52 -15.02
C ASN A 128 -8.11 23.41 -15.74
N ARG A 129 -8.90 24.22 -15.02
CA ARG A 129 -9.84 25.15 -15.66
C ARG A 129 -9.09 26.24 -16.42
N PRO A 130 -9.46 26.53 -17.68
CA PRO A 130 -8.89 27.65 -18.40
C PRO A 130 -9.22 28.94 -17.64
N THR A 131 -8.21 29.77 -17.40
CA THR A 131 -8.36 31.08 -16.75
C THR A 131 -9.25 31.97 -17.62
N HIS A 132 -10.55 31.98 -17.36
CA HIS A 132 -11.39 33.10 -17.81
C HIS A 132 -10.92 34.34 -17.07
N SER A 133 -10.71 35.44 -17.80
CA SER A 133 -10.34 36.75 -17.26
C SER A 133 -11.33 37.16 -16.16
N LEU A 134 -10.98 36.89 -14.90
CA LEU A 134 -11.78 37.27 -13.75
C LEU A 134 -11.49 38.73 -13.44
N ASP A 135 -12.57 39.51 -13.51
CA ASP A 135 -12.62 40.93 -13.29
C ASP A 135 -12.03 41.27 -11.91
N SER A 136 -10.98 42.08 -11.93
CA SER A 136 -10.04 42.37 -10.83
C SER A 136 -10.60 43.09 -9.58
N ARG A 137 -11.89 42.97 -9.27
CA ARG A 137 -12.52 43.71 -8.17
C ARG A 137 -13.11 42.90 -7.04
N ASN A 138 -13.33 41.59 -7.19
CA ASN A 138 -13.89 40.78 -6.11
C ASN A 138 -13.18 39.43 -6.06
N VAL A 139 -12.24 39.29 -5.12
CA VAL A 139 -12.03 38.13 -4.22
C VAL A 139 -10.62 38.31 -3.63
N ARG A 140 -10.56 38.98 -2.47
CA ARG A 140 -9.50 38.76 -1.49
C ARG A 140 -10.06 37.78 -0.47
N ILE A 141 -10.01 36.50 -0.81
CA ILE A 141 -9.93 35.42 0.17
C ILE A 141 -8.67 34.67 -0.22
N LEU A 142 -7.74 34.53 0.73
CA LEU A 142 -6.50 33.78 0.58
C LEU A 142 -6.83 32.30 0.38
N GLU A 143 -7.22 31.91 -0.84
CA GLU A 143 -7.21 30.50 -1.25
C GLU A 143 -5.74 30.17 -1.55
N ALA A 144 -5.14 29.30 -0.74
CA ALA A 144 -3.84 28.73 -1.06
C ALA A 144 -3.92 28.16 -2.48
N HIS A 145 -3.11 28.69 -3.40
CA HIS A 145 -3.10 28.21 -4.78
C HIS A 145 -2.75 26.72 -4.77
N ASP A 146 -3.74 25.87 -5.07
CA ASP A 146 -3.53 24.44 -5.24
C ASP A 146 -2.46 24.23 -6.32
N SER A 147 -1.43 23.44 -6.01
CA SER A 147 -0.43 22.99 -6.98
C SER A 147 -0.63 21.50 -7.28
N LEU A 148 -0.20 21.07 -8.46
CA LEU A 148 -0.24 19.66 -8.83
C LEU A 148 0.57 18.81 -7.84
N GLU A 149 1.71 19.34 -7.37
CA GLU A 149 2.54 18.74 -6.32
C GLU A 149 1.76 18.52 -5.02
N GLN A 150 1.05 19.54 -4.53
CA GLN A 150 0.30 19.44 -3.28
C GLN A 150 -0.84 18.42 -3.38
N ILE A 151 -1.56 18.40 -4.50
CA ILE A 151 -2.62 17.42 -4.78
C ILE A 151 -2.02 16.01 -4.79
N ALA A 152 -0.87 15.81 -5.45
CA ALA A 152 -0.20 14.52 -5.50
C ALA A 152 0.32 14.06 -4.14
N LEU A 153 0.85 14.97 -3.32
CA LEU A 153 1.28 14.67 -1.94
C LEU A 153 0.09 14.28 -1.07
N ASP A 154 -1.03 14.99 -1.17
CA ASP A 154 -2.23 14.66 -0.40
C ASP A 154 -2.83 13.32 -0.84
N LEU A 155 -2.83 13.03 -2.15
CA LEU A 155 -3.16 11.70 -2.66
C LEU A 155 -2.25 10.63 -2.06
N SER A 156 -0.94 10.86 -1.99
CA SER A 156 0.02 9.88 -1.46
C SER A 156 -0.26 9.46 0.00
N LYS A 157 -0.85 10.35 0.79
CA LYS A 157 -1.22 10.09 2.19
C LYS A 157 -2.41 9.14 2.31
N ILE A 158 -3.37 9.27 1.38
CA ILE A 158 -4.64 8.51 1.43
C ILE A 158 -4.67 7.31 0.47
N TYR A 159 -3.75 7.23 -0.50
CA TYR A 159 -3.69 6.15 -1.49
C TYR A 159 -3.45 4.78 -0.84
N LYS A 160 -4.28 3.79 -1.17
CA LYS A 160 -4.13 2.40 -0.76
C LYS A 160 -4.25 1.47 -1.98
N GLY A 161 -3.23 0.65 -2.22
CA GLY A 161 -3.22 -0.30 -3.35
C GLY A 161 -3.98 -1.61 -3.09
N SER A 162 -4.55 -1.79 -1.91
CA SER A 162 -5.33 -2.98 -1.52
C SER A 162 -6.43 -2.62 -0.52
N PHE A 163 -7.45 -3.47 -0.42
CA PHE A 163 -8.56 -3.38 0.54
C PHE A 163 -9.40 -2.09 0.45
N VAL A 164 -9.86 -1.74 -0.76
CA VAL A 164 -10.70 -0.56 -1.05
C VAL A 164 -11.85 -0.90 -2.00
N THR A 165 -12.93 -0.10 -2.00
CA THR A 165 -14.07 -0.28 -2.92
C THR A 165 -13.69 0.00 -4.37
N VAL A 166 -14.44 -0.55 -5.32
CA VAL A 166 -14.28 -0.26 -6.76
C VAL A 166 -14.32 1.25 -7.05
N ASP A 167 -15.21 1.97 -6.37
CA ASP A 167 -15.31 3.43 -6.47
C ASP A 167 -14.01 4.14 -6.06
N VAL A 168 -13.48 3.81 -4.88
CA VAL A 168 -12.21 4.35 -4.36
C VAL A 168 -11.04 4.01 -5.28
N ILE A 169 -10.98 2.78 -5.80
CA ILE A 169 -9.95 2.38 -6.76
C ILE A 169 -10.02 3.22 -8.03
N ASN A 170 -11.22 3.40 -8.60
CA ASN A 170 -11.40 4.17 -9.83
C ASN A 170 -10.98 5.63 -9.64
N LYS A 171 -11.36 6.25 -8.52
CA LYS A 171 -10.98 7.63 -8.19
C LYS A 171 -9.46 7.76 -7.98
N GLN A 172 -8.85 6.84 -7.22
CA GLN A 172 -7.40 6.79 -7.03
C GLN A 172 -6.65 6.66 -8.36
N PHE A 173 -7.11 5.75 -9.23
CA PHE A 173 -6.49 5.53 -10.53
C PHE A 173 -6.67 6.72 -11.47
N HIS A 174 -7.86 7.33 -11.47
CA HIS A 174 -8.13 8.55 -12.23
C HIS A 174 -7.17 9.68 -11.82
N LEU A 175 -7.12 9.99 -10.52
CA LEU A 175 -6.21 11.03 -10.00
C LEU A 175 -4.75 10.71 -10.33
N PHE A 176 -4.31 9.49 -10.05
CA PHE A 176 -2.94 9.07 -10.33
C PHE A 176 -2.57 9.25 -11.80
N SER A 177 -3.42 8.78 -12.73
CA SER A 177 -3.17 8.87 -14.16
C SER A 177 -3.10 10.31 -14.64
N ARG A 178 -4.02 11.17 -14.16
CA ARG A 178 -4.06 12.59 -14.52
C ARG A 178 -2.84 13.36 -13.98
N ILE A 179 -2.40 13.03 -12.76
CA ILE A 179 -1.17 13.59 -12.18
C ILE A 179 0.06 13.09 -12.97
N GLU A 180 0.13 11.80 -13.30
CA GLU A 180 1.22 11.23 -14.10
C GLU A 180 1.34 11.90 -15.47
N GLU A 181 0.21 12.20 -16.12
CA GLU A 181 0.15 12.92 -17.41
C GLU A 181 0.65 14.38 -17.31
N GLN A 182 0.36 15.06 -16.19
CA GLN A 182 0.64 16.49 -16.01
C GLN A 182 1.99 16.78 -15.32
N ALA A 183 2.63 15.77 -14.71
CA ALA A 183 3.84 15.94 -13.93
C ALA A 183 5.01 16.45 -14.79
N THR A 184 5.59 17.57 -14.38
CA THR A 184 6.73 18.24 -15.01
C THR A 184 7.85 18.58 -14.03
N THR A 185 7.54 18.75 -12.75
CA THR A 185 8.48 19.16 -11.71
C THR A 185 9.01 17.97 -10.90
N GLY A 186 10.11 18.19 -10.18
CA GLY A 186 10.72 17.15 -9.36
C GLY A 186 9.85 16.71 -8.18
N GLY A 187 9.14 17.65 -7.54
CA GLY A 187 8.23 17.39 -6.43
C GLY A 187 7.01 16.56 -6.83
N GLU A 188 6.43 16.82 -8.00
CA GLU A 188 5.34 16.03 -8.57
C GLU A 188 5.76 14.57 -8.81
N PHE A 189 6.93 14.35 -9.41
CA PHE A 189 7.46 12.98 -9.60
C PHE A 189 7.84 12.32 -8.27
N TYR A 190 8.27 13.07 -7.26
CA TYR A 190 8.51 12.53 -5.93
C TYR A 190 7.20 12.07 -5.27
N ALA A 191 6.13 12.85 -5.38
CA ALA A 191 4.81 12.45 -4.88
C ALA A 191 4.30 11.18 -5.58
N LEU A 192 4.48 11.05 -6.91
CA LEU A 192 4.18 9.83 -7.65
C LEU A 192 5.01 8.63 -7.17
N ASN A 193 6.29 8.83 -6.82
CA ASN A 193 7.10 7.79 -6.19
C ASN A 193 6.51 7.33 -4.85
N LEU A 194 6.04 8.25 -4.00
CA LEU A 194 5.41 7.92 -2.72
C LEU A 194 4.11 7.12 -2.90
N ILE A 195 3.25 7.54 -3.83
CA ILE A 195 2.03 6.80 -4.18
C ILE A 195 2.38 5.37 -4.61
N SER A 196 3.37 5.24 -5.50
CA SER A 196 3.77 3.96 -6.08
C SER A 196 4.32 2.96 -5.06
N LYS A 197 4.87 3.41 -3.93
CA LYS A 197 5.35 2.53 -2.85
C LYS A 197 4.22 1.75 -2.18
N ASN A 198 3.00 2.31 -2.19
CA ASN A 198 1.83 1.75 -1.49
C ASN A 198 0.96 0.85 -2.38
N ASP A 199 1.37 0.60 -3.63
CA ASP A 199 0.61 -0.18 -4.60
C ASP A 199 1.48 -1.28 -5.25
N PRO A 200 1.09 -2.56 -5.15
CA PRO A 200 1.88 -3.66 -5.72
C PRO A 200 2.13 -3.54 -7.23
N ILE A 201 1.19 -3.00 -8.01
CA ILE A 201 1.31 -2.83 -9.46
C ILE A 201 2.24 -1.64 -9.75
N LEU A 202 1.96 -0.48 -9.13
CA LEU A 202 2.75 0.73 -9.38
C LEU A 202 4.16 0.64 -8.78
N SER A 203 4.39 -0.27 -7.83
CA SER A 203 5.70 -0.48 -7.20
C SER A 203 6.80 -0.76 -8.21
N GLN A 204 6.46 -1.36 -9.36
CA GLN A 204 7.40 -1.61 -10.47
C GLN A 204 7.92 -0.31 -11.10
N LYS A 205 7.10 0.75 -11.11
CA LYS A 205 7.48 2.08 -11.64
C LYS A 205 8.13 2.99 -10.60
N ARG A 206 8.29 2.55 -9.35
CA ARG A 206 8.75 3.43 -8.25
C ARG A 206 10.10 4.09 -8.59
N PHE A 207 11.04 3.33 -9.14
CA PHE A 207 12.37 3.85 -9.47
C PHE A 207 12.35 4.73 -10.71
N ASP A 208 11.42 4.52 -11.64
CA ASP A 208 11.22 5.43 -12.78
C ASP A 208 10.81 6.83 -12.31
N TYR A 209 9.83 6.93 -11.41
CA TYR A 209 9.45 8.24 -10.85
C TYR A 209 10.55 8.85 -9.99
N MET A 210 11.26 8.04 -9.22
CA MET A 210 12.39 8.52 -8.42
C MET A 210 13.51 9.08 -9.31
N GLN A 211 13.83 8.39 -10.41
CA GLN A 211 14.78 8.87 -11.41
C GLN A 211 14.28 10.17 -12.06
N LYS A 212 13.00 10.26 -12.48
CA LYS A 212 12.44 11.51 -13.03
C LYS A 212 12.49 12.67 -12.03
N ALA A 213 12.20 12.42 -10.75
CA ALA A 213 12.28 13.43 -9.70
C ALA A 213 13.72 13.92 -9.49
N ALA A 214 14.67 12.98 -9.40
CA ALA A 214 16.09 13.30 -9.33
C ALA A 214 16.55 14.09 -10.57
N ALA A 215 16.10 13.70 -11.77
CA ALA A 215 16.38 14.38 -13.04
C ALA A 215 16.00 15.87 -13.05
N LYS A 216 14.99 16.24 -12.24
CA LYS A 216 14.51 17.61 -12.07
C LYS A 216 15.12 18.33 -10.86
N GLY A 217 16.11 17.74 -10.20
CA GLY A 217 16.81 18.34 -9.07
C GLY A 217 16.09 18.23 -7.72
N HIS A 218 15.11 17.34 -7.59
CA HIS A 218 14.44 17.14 -6.29
C HIS A 218 15.40 16.52 -5.27
N LEU A 219 15.72 17.26 -4.21
CA LEU A 219 16.82 16.97 -3.28
C LEU A 219 16.67 15.64 -2.54
N VAL A 220 15.47 15.37 -2.00
CA VAL A 220 15.20 14.10 -1.28
C VAL A 220 15.30 12.91 -2.25
N SER A 221 14.88 13.09 -3.50
CA SER A 221 15.03 12.06 -4.54
C SER A 221 16.48 11.85 -4.94
N LEU A 222 17.29 12.91 -5.01
CA LEU A 222 18.74 12.80 -5.25
C LEU A 222 19.42 11.98 -4.16
N VAL A 223 19.08 12.20 -2.88
CA VAL A 223 19.61 11.42 -1.74
C VAL A 223 19.17 9.96 -1.80
N HIS A 224 17.88 9.70 -2.00
CA HIS A 224 17.38 8.32 -2.10
C HIS A 224 17.96 7.57 -3.32
N MET A 225 18.08 8.24 -4.47
CA MET A 225 18.75 7.68 -5.65
C MET A 225 20.22 7.38 -5.35
N THR A 226 20.94 8.28 -4.69
CA THR A 226 22.34 8.09 -4.31
C THR A 226 22.50 6.85 -3.42
N ASN A 227 21.66 6.70 -2.41
CA ASN A 227 21.61 5.49 -1.58
C ASN A 227 21.35 4.22 -2.40
N ALA A 228 20.35 4.26 -3.29
CA ALA A 228 19.98 3.12 -4.11
C ALA A 228 21.07 2.71 -5.12
N VAL A 229 21.80 3.68 -5.67
CA VAL A 229 22.98 3.48 -6.52
C VAL A 229 24.07 2.74 -5.76
N PHE A 230 24.46 3.20 -4.57
CA PHE A 230 25.49 2.53 -3.76
C PHE A 230 25.02 1.23 -3.10
N ALA A 231 23.72 0.98 -3.06
CA ALA A 231 23.14 -0.33 -2.78
C ALA A 231 23.13 -1.26 -4.01
N GLY A 232 23.49 -0.76 -5.19
CA GLY A 232 23.63 -1.53 -6.44
C GLY A 232 22.32 -1.96 -7.07
N HIS A 233 21.24 -1.19 -6.87
CA HIS A 233 19.93 -1.46 -7.47
C HIS A 233 19.95 -1.30 -9.01
N PHE A 234 20.87 -0.50 -9.56
CA PHE A 234 20.82 -0.05 -10.94
C PHE A 234 21.88 -0.68 -11.86
N ARG A 235 21.58 -0.76 -13.16
CA ARG A 235 22.49 -1.17 -14.25
C ARG A 235 22.37 -0.22 -15.47
N PRO A 236 23.46 0.10 -16.20
CA PRO A 236 24.84 -0.35 -15.99
C PRO A 236 25.43 0.14 -14.66
N LEU A 237 26.13 -0.74 -13.95
CA LEU A 237 26.63 -0.44 -12.60
C LEU A 237 27.63 0.71 -12.63
N GLU A 238 28.54 0.71 -13.59
CA GLU A 238 29.56 1.76 -13.74
C GLU A 238 28.93 3.15 -13.89
N ASP A 239 27.96 3.30 -14.79
CA ASP A 239 27.29 4.58 -15.05
C ASP A 239 26.50 5.08 -13.85
N SER A 240 25.76 4.17 -13.20
CA SER A 240 25.04 4.51 -11.97
C SER A 240 25.99 4.98 -10.87
N ILE A 241 27.13 4.29 -10.66
CA ILE A 241 28.13 4.67 -9.66
C ILE A 241 28.79 6.02 -10.00
N LYS A 242 29.13 6.27 -11.28
CA LYS A 242 29.63 7.58 -11.74
C LYS A 242 28.64 8.69 -11.36
N TRP A 243 27.36 8.49 -11.68
CA TRP A 243 26.31 9.44 -11.33
C TRP A 243 26.18 9.61 -9.81
N GLY A 244 26.19 8.52 -9.04
CA GLY A 244 26.06 8.57 -7.57
C GLY A 244 27.21 9.30 -6.88
N LEU A 245 28.45 9.12 -7.37
CA LEU A 245 29.61 9.85 -6.84
C LEU A 245 29.54 11.34 -7.15
N ASN A 246 29.15 11.72 -8.38
CA ASN A 246 28.92 13.11 -8.73
C ASN A 246 27.77 13.71 -7.90
N CYS A 247 26.66 12.98 -7.75
CA CYS A 247 25.50 13.42 -6.96
C CYS A 247 25.86 13.61 -5.49
N LEU A 248 26.62 12.69 -4.89
CA LEU A 248 27.11 12.81 -3.52
C LEU A 248 27.96 14.08 -3.35
N ARG A 249 28.89 14.33 -4.27
CA ARG A 249 29.70 15.57 -4.28
C ARG A 249 28.83 16.82 -4.39
N TYR A 250 27.87 16.84 -5.31
CA TYR A 250 26.94 17.95 -5.47
C TYR A 250 26.12 18.22 -4.20
N LEU A 251 25.59 17.17 -3.57
CA LEU A 251 24.80 17.29 -2.35
C LEU A 251 25.63 17.88 -1.20
N GLU A 252 26.87 17.40 -1.01
CA GLU A 252 27.75 17.82 0.08
C GLU A 252 28.39 19.20 -0.15
N GLU A 253 28.85 19.50 -1.37
CA GLU A 253 29.60 20.73 -1.67
C GLU A 253 28.72 21.91 -2.10
N VAL A 254 27.52 21.65 -2.63
CA VAL A 254 26.66 22.68 -3.22
C VAL A 254 25.29 22.75 -2.54
N ALA A 255 24.55 21.65 -2.51
CA ALA A 255 23.15 21.67 -2.08
C ALA A 255 23.00 21.93 -0.58
N ILE A 256 23.71 21.18 0.27
CA ILE A 256 23.65 21.34 1.74
C ILE A 256 24.10 22.74 2.16
N PRO A 257 25.27 23.26 1.74
CA PRO A 257 25.68 24.63 2.11
C PRO A 257 24.69 25.70 1.66
N LYS A 258 23.99 25.49 0.54
CA LYS A 258 22.95 26.40 0.08
C LYS A 258 21.70 26.31 0.97
N LEU A 259 21.20 25.11 1.27
CA LEU A 259 20.07 24.91 2.18
C LEU A 259 20.35 25.43 3.59
N GLU A 260 21.57 25.27 4.10
CA GLU A 260 21.96 25.84 5.39
C GLU A 260 21.88 27.37 5.42
N ARG A 261 22.10 28.03 4.28
CA ARG A 261 21.96 29.49 4.17
C ARG A 261 20.51 29.92 3.97
N ASP A 262 19.80 29.23 3.09
CA ASP A 262 18.46 29.63 2.64
C ASP A 262 17.38 29.21 3.65
N GLU A 263 17.49 28.00 4.24
CA GLU A 263 16.50 27.38 5.14
C GLU A 263 17.14 26.52 6.26
N PRO A 264 17.87 27.12 7.23
CA PRO A 264 18.66 26.39 8.22
C PRO A 264 17.86 25.49 9.17
N ALA A 265 16.56 25.75 9.34
CA ALA A 265 15.67 24.99 10.22
C ALA A 265 14.80 23.96 9.46
N SER A 266 15.07 23.73 8.17
CA SER A 266 14.27 22.82 7.34
C SER A 266 14.43 21.36 7.78
N GLU A 267 13.31 20.66 7.95
CA GLU A 267 13.30 19.21 8.22
C GLU A 267 13.99 18.42 7.11
N ALA A 268 13.83 18.88 5.86
CA ALA A 268 14.51 18.28 4.71
C ALA A 268 16.04 18.35 4.84
N LEU A 269 16.58 19.44 5.39
CA LEU A 269 18.01 19.59 5.64
C LEU A 269 18.51 18.58 6.69
N SER A 270 17.76 18.38 7.79
CA SER A 270 18.10 17.35 8.79
C SER A 270 18.09 15.96 8.18
N HIS A 271 17.01 15.63 7.47
CA HIS A 271 16.84 14.32 6.83
C HIS A 271 17.95 14.03 5.80
N ILE A 272 18.29 15.00 4.95
CA ILE A 272 19.37 14.87 3.96
C ILE A 272 20.72 14.60 4.66
N LYS A 273 21.03 15.35 5.72
CA LYS A 273 22.28 15.17 6.47
C LYS A 273 22.37 13.80 7.12
N GLU A 274 21.30 13.34 7.75
CA GLU A 274 21.23 12.02 8.41
C GLU A 274 21.41 10.88 7.41
N GLU A 275 20.70 10.92 6.28
CA GLU A 275 20.80 9.89 5.24
C GLU A 275 22.19 9.81 4.61
N LEU A 276 22.83 10.96 4.35
CA LEU A 276 24.19 10.99 3.81
C LEU A 276 25.23 10.56 4.85
N ALA A 277 25.07 10.91 6.12
CA ALA A 277 25.93 10.42 7.19
C ALA A 277 25.84 8.88 7.31
N ALA A 278 24.63 8.32 7.28
CA ALA A 278 24.41 6.88 7.30
C ALA A 278 24.96 6.19 6.03
N LEU A 279 24.87 6.83 4.86
CA LEU A 279 25.54 6.34 3.64
C LEU A 279 27.05 6.26 3.83
N ARG A 280 27.67 7.34 4.32
CA ARG A 280 29.12 7.46 4.54
C ARG A 280 29.61 6.42 5.54
N GLU A 281 28.89 6.24 6.65
CA GLU A 281 29.21 5.23 7.65
C GLU A 281 29.16 3.81 7.05
N ARG A 282 28.09 3.48 6.33
CA ARG A 282 27.90 2.16 5.69
C ARG A 282 28.88 1.87 4.54
N ARG A 283 29.63 2.86 4.07
CA ARG A 283 30.53 2.77 2.89
C ARG A 283 31.92 3.36 3.16
N ASN A 284 32.29 3.52 4.43
CA ASN A 284 33.58 4.07 4.85
C ASN A 284 34.80 3.30 4.30
N GLU A 285 34.63 2.01 4.00
CA GLU A 285 35.65 1.13 3.41
C GLU A 285 36.06 1.53 1.98
N VAL A 286 35.19 2.23 1.24
CA VAL A 286 35.39 2.52 -0.19
C VAL A 286 35.20 3.98 -0.57
N LEU A 287 34.37 4.74 0.16
CA LEU A 287 34.12 6.14 -0.14
C LEU A 287 35.15 7.04 0.59
N PRO A 288 35.98 7.82 -0.14
CA PRO A 288 36.90 8.77 0.47
C PRO A 288 36.14 9.97 1.03
N LEU A 289 36.70 10.67 2.03
CA LEU A 289 36.09 11.87 2.62
C LEU A 289 35.71 12.92 1.58
N VAL A 290 36.55 13.13 0.57
CA VAL A 290 36.31 14.07 -0.53
C VAL A 290 36.32 13.31 -1.85
N ILE A 291 35.30 13.53 -2.68
CA ILE A 291 35.21 12.92 -4.01
C ILE A 291 36.13 13.71 -4.97
N PRO A 292 37.12 13.07 -5.62
CA PRO A 292 38.07 13.77 -6.48
C PRO A 292 37.39 14.39 -7.70
N ARG A 293 37.85 15.59 -8.10
CA ARG A 293 37.43 16.27 -9.34
C ARG A 293 38.33 15.95 -10.54
N GLU A 294 39.57 15.51 -10.29
CA GLU A 294 40.48 15.11 -11.36
C GLU A 294 40.00 13.82 -12.03
N THR A 295 39.81 13.84 -13.35
CA THR A 295 39.25 12.73 -14.14
C THR A 295 39.91 11.39 -13.85
N LYS A 296 41.25 11.31 -13.85
CA LYS A 296 41.98 10.07 -13.59
C LYS A 296 41.73 9.51 -12.18
N ALA A 297 41.71 10.39 -11.18
CA ALA A 297 41.46 9.99 -9.80
C ALA A 297 39.99 9.58 -9.60
N PHE A 298 39.06 10.26 -10.28
CA PHE A 298 37.64 9.94 -10.28
C PHE A 298 37.35 8.59 -10.92
N ASP A 299 37.86 8.33 -12.13
CA ASP A 299 37.66 7.05 -12.82
C ASP A 299 38.25 5.87 -12.04
N LYS A 300 39.38 6.10 -11.35
CA LYS A 300 39.97 5.13 -10.43
C LYS A 300 39.03 4.84 -9.25
N LEU A 301 38.43 5.87 -8.65
CA LEU A 301 37.46 5.70 -7.57
C LEU A 301 36.21 4.95 -8.04
N VAL A 302 35.67 5.30 -9.21
CA VAL A 302 34.54 4.58 -9.83
C VAL A 302 34.85 3.09 -9.93
N THR A 303 36.03 2.75 -10.48
CA THR A 303 36.48 1.36 -10.62
C THR A 303 36.53 0.65 -9.27
N GLN A 304 37.09 1.30 -8.24
CA GLN A 304 37.15 0.75 -6.88
C GLN A 304 35.76 0.49 -6.28
N VAL A 305 34.81 1.42 -6.45
CA VAL A 305 33.44 1.28 -5.95
C VAL A 305 32.67 0.19 -6.70
N VAL A 306 32.85 0.08 -8.02
CA VAL A 306 32.25 -0.98 -8.84
C VAL A 306 32.78 -2.35 -8.40
N GLU A 307 34.10 -2.50 -8.24
CA GLU A 307 34.70 -3.73 -7.73
C GLU A 307 34.19 -4.08 -6.34
N TYR A 308 34.16 -3.11 -5.43
CA TYR A 308 33.62 -3.27 -4.08
C TYR A 308 32.18 -3.79 -4.11
N ARG A 309 31.33 -3.20 -4.96
CA ARG A 309 29.92 -3.62 -5.06
C ARG A 309 29.78 -5.02 -5.65
N ASN A 310 30.56 -5.34 -6.67
CA ASN A 310 30.58 -6.68 -7.28
C ASN A 310 30.99 -7.76 -6.27
N ARG A 311 31.97 -7.47 -5.39
CA ARG A 311 32.40 -8.40 -4.33
C ARG A 311 31.29 -8.70 -3.31
N ARG A 312 30.43 -7.73 -2.97
CA ARG A 312 29.34 -7.92 -2.00
C ARG A 312 28.12 -8.68 -2.54
N GLY A 313 28.03 -8.94 -3.84
CA GLY A 313 26.93 -9.69 -4.46
C GLY A 313 25.55 -8.99 -4.38
N GLY A 314 24.53 -9.63 -4.96
CA GLY A 314 23.13 -9.16 -4.95
C GLY A 314 22.49 -9.12 -6.34
N VAL A 315 21.21 -9.52 -6.40
CA VAL A 315 20.39 -9.54 -7.62
C VAL A 315 19.42 -8.37 -7.56
N SER A 316 19.80 -7.22 -8.11
CA SER A 316 18.86 -6.16 -8.45
C SER A 316 19.38 -5.44 -9.68
N SER A 317 18.52 -5.36 -10.69
CA SER A 317 18.84 -4.92 -12.04
C SER A 317 17.75 -3.97 -12.55
N GLU A 318 17.51 -2.89 -11.82
CA GLU A 318 16.74 -1.75 -12.32
C GLU A 318 17.55 -1.07 -13.43
N GLU A 319 16.87 -0.63 -14.49
CA GLU A 319 17.52 0.12 -15.55
C GLU A 319 17.86 1.54 -15.07
N PHE A 320 19.14 1.91 -15.19
CA PHE A 320 19.61 3.26 -14.93
C PHE A 320 19.36 4.14 -16.16
N LYS A 321 18.54 5.19 -16.00
CA LYS A 321 18.04 6.03 -17.10
C LYS A 321 18.53 7.48 -17.03
N LEU A 322 19.37 7.83 -16.05
CA LEU A 322 19.84 9.20 -15.86
C LEU A 322 21.07 9.51 -16.71
N ASP A 323 21.12 10.72 -17.27
CA ASP A 323 22.29 11.20 -18.00
C ASP A 323 23.48 11.39 -17.02
N PRO A 324 24.66 10.81 -17.32
CA PRO A 324 25.85 10.98 -16.48
C PRO A 324 26.30 12.43 -16.25
N ASN A 325 26.03 13.33 -17.19
CA ASN A 325 26.41 14.75 -17.13
C ASN A 325 25.33 15.64 -16.47
N MET A 326 24.21 15.04 -16.06
CA MET A 326 23.09 15.76 -15.47
C MET A 326 23.48 16.52 -14.18
N ILE A 327 24.34 15.94 -13.36
CA ILE A 327 24.80 16.58 -12.13
C ILE A 327 25.66 17.81 -12.45
N ASP A 328 26.47 17.76 -13.50
CA ASP A 328 27.26 18.93 -13.94
C ASP A 328 26.35 20.07 -14.42
N LEU A 329 25.17 19.76 -14.98
CA LEU A 329 24.16 20.76 -15.33
C LEU A 329 23.51 21.37 -14.08
N LEU A 330 23.28 20.59 -13.03
CA LEU A 330 22.78 21.08 -11.73
C LEU A 330 23.83 21.92 -10.98
N GLU A 331 25.12 21.59 -11.11
CA GLU A 331 26.23 22.41 -10.61
C GLU A 331 26.31 23.77 -11.34
N LYS A 332 25.99 23.81 -12.64
CA LYS A 332 26.12 25.01 -13.50
C LYS A 332 24.88 25.92 -13.54
N ASN A 333 23.66 25.37 -13.48
CA ASN A 333 22.41 26.13 -13.56
C ASN A 333 21.86 26.46 -12.17
N GLN A 334 22.17 27.65 -11.66
CA GLN A 334 21.37 28.28 -10.59
C GLN A 334 20.22 29.06 -11.25
N PRO A 335 18.94 28.82 -10.92
CA PRO A 335 18.40 28.65 -9.58
C PRO A 335 17.61 27.35 -9.36
N LEU A 336 17.59 26.85 -8.12
CA LEU A 336 16.54 25.93 -7.67
C LEU A 336 15.21 26.72 -7.69
N PRO A 337 14.11 26.16 -8.23
CA PRO A 337 12.79 26.75 -8.03
C PRO A 337 12.56 26.92 -6.53
N SER A 338 11.89 28.01 -6.16
CA SER A 338 11.47 28.26 -4.78
C SER A 338 10.78 27.02 -4.24
N ILE A 339 11.37 26.41 -3.21
CA ILE A 339 10.68 25.43 -2.39
C ILE A 339 9.59 26.22 -1.67
N GLN A 340 8.36 26.15 -2.18
CA GLN A 340 7.20 26.46 -1.37
C GLN A 340 6.62 25.15 -0.92
N LEU A 341 7.10 24.67 0.23
CA LEU A 341 6.35 23.70 1.02
C LEU A 341 6.37 24.14 2.48
N ILE A 342 5.14 24.25 2.98
CA ILE A 342 4.73 24.29 4.38
C ILE A 342 4.75 25.69 5.03
N HIS A 343 3.61 26.38 4.93
CA HIS A 343 3.02 26.91 6.16
C HIS A 343 2.50 25.72 6.97
N THR A 344 3.24 25.32 8.00
CA THR A 344 2.65 24.67 9.17
C THR A 344 2.30 25.81 10.08
N GLU A 345 1.07 26.27 9.95
CA GLU A 345 0.30 27.01 10.94
C GLU A 345 -1.09 27.11 10.29
N GLU A 346 -2.16 26.56 10.84
CA GLU A 346 -2.50 26.48 12.25
C GLU A 346 -2.88 25.06 12.65
N THR A 347 -2.57 24.75 13.90
CA THR A 347 -3.26 23.76 14.71
C THR A 347 -4.78 23.91 14.57
N VAL A 348 -5.41 23.15 13.67
CA VAL A 348 -6.70 22.58 14.01
C VAL A 348 -6.36 21.39 14.88
N GLN A 349 -6.58 21.54 16.18
CA GLN A 349 -6.65 20.43 17.11
C GLN A 349 -7.66 19.40 16.57
N SER A 350 -7.20 18.44 15.76
CA SER A 350 -7.70 17.09 15.94
C SER A 350 -6.90 16.55 17.11
N SER A 351 -7.53 16.49 18.29
CA SER A 351 -6.94 15.88 19.47
C SER A 351 -6.22 14.58 19.11
N PRO A 352 -5.09 14.26 19.76
CA PRO A 352 -4.55 12.90 19.69
C PRO A 352 -5.72 11.97 20.02
N ILE A 353 -6.00 10.99 19.14
CA ILE A 353 -7.01 9.98 19.45
C ILE A 353 -6.55 9.31 20.74
N ASP A 354 -7.26 9.54 21.84
CA ASP A 354 -6.87 9.02 23.14
C ASP A 354 -6.99 7.49 23.12
N GLU A 355 -6.03 6.80 23.74
CA GLU A 355 -6.07 5.34 23.90
C GLU A 355 -7.39 4.94 24.58
N HIS A 356 -7.84 5.77 25.54
CA HIS A 356 -9.13 5.62 26.20
C HIS A 356 -10.30 5.64 25.22
N ASP A 357 -10.37 6.64 24.34
CA ASP A 357 -11.46 6.80 23.37
C ASP A 357 -11.57 5.59 22.43
N LEU A 358 -10.44 4.97 22.07
CA LEU A 358 -10.42 3.75 21.25
C LEU A 358 -10.90 2.53 22.03
N LEU A 359 -10.50 2.38 23.29
CA LEU A 359 -10.98 1.31 24.16
C LEU A 359 -12.48 1.43 24.40
N VAL A 360 -12.99 2.63 24.67
CA VAL A 360 -14.41 2.92 24.85
C VAL A 360 -15.20 2.57 23.59
N LYS A 361 -14.72 2.94 22.39
CA LYS A 361 -15.38 2.57 21.12
C LYS A 361 -15.47 1.06 20.90
N ILE A 362 -14.39 0.32 21.18
CA ILE A 362 -14.40 -1.15 21.07
C ILE A 362 -15.39 -1.76 22.07
N TYR A 363 -15.42 -1.21 23.28
CA TYR A 363 -16.35 -1.62 24.32
C TYR A 363 -17.81 -1.30 23.98
N ASP A 364 -18.10 -0.12 23.42
CA ASP A 364 -19.46 0.30 23.07
C ASP A 364 -20.07 -0.65 22.03
N ASN A 365 -19.28 -1.08 21.03
CA ASN A 365 -19.71 -2.09 20.05
C ASN A 365 -20.06 -3.42 20.72
N PHE A 366 -19.29 -3.84 21.72
CA PHE A 366 -19.61 -5.04 22.51
C PHE A 366 -20.87 -4.83 23.36
N ALA A 367 -21.00 -3.68 24.01
CA ALA A 367 -22.15 -3.33 24.85
C ALA A 367 -23.45 -3.26 24.05
N GLU A 368 -23.41 -2.75 22.82
CA GLU A 368 -24.53 -2.74 21.89
C GLU A 368 -24.97 -4.17 21.54
N LYS A 369 -24.02 -5.06 21.23
CA LYS A 369 -24.29 -6.48 20.96
C LYS A 369 -24.91 -7.22 22.15
N VAL A 370 -24.50 -6.90 23.38
CA VAL A 370 -25.14 -7.41 24.60
C VAL A 370 -26.56 -6.84 24.76
N THR A 371 -26.77 -5.59 24.37
CA THR A 371 -28.09 -4.94 24.37
C THR A 371 -29.04 -5.57 23.36
N GLU A 372 -28.57 -5.92 22.16
CA GLU A 372 -29.36 -6.67 21.18
C GLU A 372 -29.82 -8.03 21.74
N LEU A 373 -28.92 -8.76 22.40
CA LEU A 373 -29.22 -10.04 23.05
C LEU A 373 -30.34 -9.90 24.12
N ARG A 374 -30.42 -8.75 24.80
CA ARG A 374 -31.48 -8.47 25.79
C ARG A 374 -32.88 -8.45 25.19
N HIS A 375 -32.99 -8.01 23.94
CA HIS A 375 -34.26 -7.81 23.21
C HIS A 375 -34.66 -9.02 22.35
N ALA A 376 -33.83 -10.07 22.31
CA ALA A 376 -34.09 -11.25 21.51
C ALA A 376 -35.32 -12.06 22.00
N PRO A 377 -36.20 -12.54 21.09
CA PRO A 377 -37.48 -13.19 21.42
C PRO A 377 -37.35 -14.56 22.10
N LYS A 378 -36.16 -15.18 22.13
CA LYS A 378 -35.84 -16.44 22.83
C LYS A 378 -34.45 -16.38 23.47
N LYS A 379 -34.23 -15.41 24.35
CA LYS A 379 -32.94 -15.21 25.01
C LYS A 379 -32.62 -16.31 26.03
N ASN A 380 -31.42 -16.89 25.94
CA ASN A 380 -30.88 -17.75 26.98
C ASN A 380 -30.43 -16.88 28.16
N GLN A 381 -31.11 -16.98 29.29
CA GLN A 381 -30.85 -16.12 30.45
C GLN A 381 -29.44 -16.31 31.02
N ASN A 382 -28.88 -17.52 30.96
CA ASN A 382 -27.53 -17.79 31.45
C ASN A 382 -26.47 -17.17 30.53
N ALA A 383 -26.68 -17.23 29.22
CA ALA A 383 -25.80 -16.60 28.24
C ALA A 383 -25.89 -15.07 28.32
N LEU A 384 -27.10 -14.52 28.52
CA LEU A 384 -27.29 -13.08 28.72
C LEU A 384 -26.61 -12.59 30.00
N ASN A 385 -26.75 -13.30 31.12
CA ASN A 385 -26.08 -12.95 32.37
C ASN A 385 -24.55 -12.96 32.19
N ALA A 386 -24.00 -14.00 31.55
CA ALA A 386 -22.56 -14.09 31.28
C ALA A 386 -22.04 -12.99 30.35
N ALA A 387 -22.85 -12.58 29.37
CA ALA A 387 -22.51 -11.48 28.47
C ALA A 387 -22.55 -10.11 29.17
N GLU A 388 -23.53 -9.90 30.07
CA GLU A 388 -23.60 -8.70 30.91
C GLU A 388 -22.48 -8.65 31.95
N ASP A 389 -22.14 -9.78 32.58
CA ASP A 389 -21.01 -9.87 33.51
C ASP A 389 -19.68 -9.57 32.81
N LEU A 390 -19.50 -10.06 31.57
CA LEU A 390 -18.34 -9.71 30.75
C LEU A 390 -18.33 -8.22 30.39
N ARG A 391 -19.49 -7.64 30.06
CA ARG A 391 -19.62 -6.21 29.76
C ARG A 391 -19.21 -5.36 30.95
N ILE A 392 -19.67 -5.70 32.15
CA ILE A 392 -19.30 -5.00 33.38
C ILE A 392 -17.78 -5.11 33.62
N GLN A 393 -17.20 -6.31 33.53
CA GLN A 393 -15.77 -6.52 33.73
C GLN A 393 -14.89 -5.73 32.73
N LEU A 394 -15.32 -5.63 31.47
CA LEU A 394 -14.60 -4.85 30.46
C LEU A 394 -14.70 -3.34 30.71
N ALA A 395 -15.86 -2.84 31.15
CA ALA A 395 -16.02 -1.45 31.56
C ALA A 395 -15.09 -1.11 32.75
N GLU A 396 -15.10 -1.97 33.78
CA GLU A 396 -14.22 -1.82 34.95
C GLU A 396 -12.74 -1.88 34.58
N ALA A 397 -12.36 -2.72 33.60
CA ALA A 397 -11.00 -2.77 33.10
C ALA A 397 -10.57 -1.44 32.45
N ILE A 398 -11.46 -0.82 31.65
CA ILE A 398 -11.21 0.47 30.99
C ILE A 398 -11.07 1.59 32.04
N ASP A 399 -11.95 1.62 33.03
CA ASP A 399 -11.86 2.59 34.13
C ASP A 399 -10.58 2.40 34.95
N THR A 400 -10.23 1.14 35.23
CA THR A 400 -8.98 0.78 35.93
C THR A 400 -7.76 1.23 35.14
N TYR A 401 -7.79 1.14 33.81
CA TYR A 401 -6.72 1.63 32.95
C TYR A 401 -6.51 3.14 33.10
N GLU A 402 -7.57 3.94 33.07
CA GLU A 402 -7.45 5.40 33.24
C GLU A 402 -6.96 5.80 34.64
N ILE A 403 -7.47 5.15 35.68
CA ILE A 403 -6.99 5.36 37.05
C ILE A 403 -5.49 5.06 37.16
N ASN A 404 -5.06 3.95 36.54
CA ASN A 404 -3.68 3.50 36.55
C ASN A 404 -2.74 4.36 35.71
N LYS A 405 -3.21 4.90 34.59
CA LYS A 405 -2.51 5.87 33.74
C LYS A 405 -2.32 7.21 34.44
N ALA A 406 -3.26 7.61 35.30
CA ALA A 406 -3.18 8.83 36.11
C ALA A 406 -2.37 8.69 37.41
N ASN A 407 -2.01 7.46 37.80
CA ASN A 407 -1.29 7.17 39.05
C ASN A 407 0.23 7.34 38.87
N SER A 408 0.87 8.15 39.73
CA SER A 408 2.32 8.38 39.71
C SER A 408 3.16 7.17 40.17
N ALA A 409 2.54 6.17 40.79
CA ALA A 409 3.21 4.95 41.27
C ALA A 409 3.39 3.87 40.18
N MET A 410 2.78 4.02 39.00
CA MET A 410 2.83 3.02 37.94
C MET A 410 3.13 3.65 36.58
N THR A 411 3.96 2.98 35.77
CA THR A 411 4.29 3.45 34.42
C THR A 411 3.13 3.18 33.44
N LYS A 412 3.07 3.94 32.34
CA LYS A 412 2.04 3.76 31.30
C LYS A 412 2.07 2.34 30.71
N GLU A 413 3.26 1.79 30.50
CA GLU A 413 3.48 0.43 29.99
C GLU A 413 2.96 -0.64 30.96
N GLN A 414 3.11 -0.42 32.27
CA GLN A 414 2.55 -1.30 33.29
C GLN A 414 1.02 -1.20 33.32
N ALA A 415 0.44 0.01 33.20
CA ALA A 415 -1.02 0.18 33.11
C ALA A 415 -1.61 -0.56 31.90
N LYS A 416 -0.94 -0.50 30.74
CA LYS A 416 -1.33 -1.23 29.52
C LYS A 416 -1.29 -2.75 29.72
N THR A 417 -0.22 -3.25 30.32
CA THR A 417 -0.06 -4.69 30.60
C THR A 417 -1.17 -5.18 31.52
N VAL A 418 -1.45 -4.45 32.60
CA VAL A 418 -2.53 -4.76 33.55
C VAL A 418 -3.89 -4.79 32.85
N PHE A 419 -4.19 -3.83 31.98
CA PHE A 419 -5.43 -3.82 31.22
C PHE A 419 -5.57 -5.04 30.29
N VAL A 420 -4.52 -5.37 29.54
CA VAL A 420 -4.54 -6.52 28.61
C VAL A 420 -4.75 -7.82 29.37
N ASP A 421 -4.13 -7.99 30.53
CA ASP A 421 -4.28 -9.17 31.36
C ASP A 421 -5.71 -9.30 31.92
N ILE A 422 -6.27 -8.21 32.46
CA ILE A 422 -7.64 -8.19 33.00
C ILE A 422 -8.67 -8.49 31.91
N SER A 423 -8.60 -7.78 30.79
CA SER A 423 -9.55 -7.93 29.68
C SER A 423 -9.46 -9.32 29.04
N THR A 424 -8.25 -9.84 28.82
CA THR A 424 -8.04 -11.19 28.27
C THR A 424 -8.56 -12.27 29.21
N SER A 425 -8.34 -12.13 30.52
CA SER A 425 -8.84 -13.05 31.53
C SER A 425 -10.38 -13.06 31.57
N ALA A 426 -11.00 -11.88 31.62
CA ALA A 426 -12.46 -11.74 31.61
C ALA A 426 -13.08 -12.39 30.36
N ILE A 427 -12.51 -12.12 29.18
CA ILE A 427 -12.96 -12.69 27.91
C ILE A 427 -12.81 -14.21 27.90
N ASN A 428 -11.67 -14.76 28.35
CA ASN A 428 -11.45 -16.21 28.36
C ASN A 428 -12.39 -16.94 29.33
N ASN A 429 -12.71 -16.33 30.48
CA ASN A 429 -13.65 -16.90 31.44
C ASN A 429 -15.07 -16.99 30.88
N ALA A 430 -15.50 -15.98 30.13
CA ALA A 430 -16.81 -15.96 29.48
C ALA A 430 -16.87 -16.80 28.20
N LYS A 431 -15.72 -17.01 27.53
CA LYS A 431 -15.62 -17.63 26.20
C LYS A 431 -16.28 -18.99 26.10
N HIS A 432 -16.02 -19.89 27.04
CA HIS A 432 -16.57 -21.26 26.96
C HIS A 432 -18.10 -21.27 26.95
N LEU A 433 -18.73 -20.48 27.81
CA LEU A 433 -20.19 -20.43 27.92
C LEU A 433 -20.82 -19.68 26.74
N LEU A 434 -20.25 -18.53 26.35
CA LEU A 434 -20.78 -17.73 25.24
C LEU A 434 -20.52 -18.38 23.88
N GLU A 435 -19.46 -19.17 23.72
CA GLU A 435 -19.26 -20.03 22.55
C GLU A 435 -20.34 -21.10 22.49
N LYS A 436 -20.52 -21.86 23.58
CA LYS A 436 -21.48 -22.96 23.62
C LYS A 436 -22.92 -22.50 23.36
N GLU A 437 -23.31 -21.35 23.92
CA GLU A 437 -24.71 -20.92 23.92
C GLU A 437 -25.03 -19.89 22.82
N LEU A 438 -24.03 -19.17 22.29
CA LEU A 438 -24.22 -18.10 21.29
C LEU A 438 -23.28 -18.18 20.07
N GLY A 439 -22.28 -19.07 20.06
CA GLY A 439 -21.25 -19.14 19.00
C GLY A 439 -20.31 -17.93 18.98
N TRP A 440 -20.09 -17.29 20.13
CA TRP A 440 -19.30 -16.04 20.21
C TRP A 440 -17.78 -16.26 20.39
N GLY A 441 -17.27 -17.47 20.36
CA GLY A 441 -15.88 -17.80 20.69
C GLY A 441 -14.85 -17.11 19.81
N ASP A 442 -15.08 -17.05 18.51
CA ASP A 442 -14.19 -16.32 17.57
C ASP A 442 -14.38 -14.82 17.69
N TYR A 443 -15.61 -14.36 17.88
CA TYR A 443 -15.93 -12.95 18.15
C TYR A 443 -15.19 -12.44 19.40
N LEU A 444 -15.22 -13.21 20.50
CA LEU A 444 -14.53 -12.90 21.75
C LEU A 444 -13.00 -12.95 21.60
N THR A 445 -12.49 -13.88 20.80
CA THR A 445 -11.06 -13.94 20.45
C THR A 445 -10.63 -12.69 19.68
N ASN A 446 -11.48 -12.19 18.79
CA ASN A 446 -11.23 -10.98 18.01
C ASN A 446 -11.39 -9.72 18.86
N LEU A 447 -12.34 -9.70 19.80
CA LEU A 447 -12.50 -8.62 20.79
C LEU A 447 -11.23 -8.45 21.63
N ALA A 448 -10.66 -9.55 22.13
CA ALA A 448 -9.38 -9.53 22.87
C ALA A 448 -8.22 -8.99 22.01
N LYS A 449 -8.15 -9.38 20.73
CA LYS A 449 -7.14 -8.88 19.78
C LYS A 449 -7.31 -7.39 19.48
N SER A 450 -8.54 -6.91 19.33
CA SER A 450 -8.85 -5.49 19.12
C SER A 450 -8.37 -4.64 20.29
N PHE A 451 -8.62 -5.08 21.53
CA PHE A 451 -8.11 -4.41 22.72
C PHE A 451 -6.58 -4.38 22.79
N ALA A 452 -5.91 -5.49 22.48
CA ALA A 452 -4.45 -5.53 22.41
C ALA A 452 -3.87 -4.61 21.32
N ASN A 453 -4.55 -4.52 20.17
CA ASN A 453 -4.10 -3.71 19.03
C ASN A 453 -4.16 -2.19 19.29
N VAL A 454 -5.01 -1.71 20.21
CA VAL A 454 -5.04 -0.28 20.59
C VAL A 454 -3.66 0.17 21.08
N PHE A 455 -3.02 -0.62 21.94
CA PHE A 455 -1.71 -0.27 22.51
C PHE A 455 -0.55 -0.48 21.54
N ILE A 456 -0.70 -1.41 20.57
CA ILE A 456 0.28 -1.62 19.49
C ILE A 456 0.25 -0.45 18.50
N ASN A 457 -0.93 0.05 18.14
CA ASN A 457 -1.08 1.18 17.21
C ASN A 457 -0.57 2.51 17.79
N VAL A 458 -0.75 2.75 19.08
CA VAL A 458 -0.23 3.98 19.72
C VAL A 458 1.28 3.90 19.97
N ALA A 459 1.83 2.72 20.28
CA ALA A 459 3.28 2.50 20.30
C ALA A 459 3.93 2.74 18.93
N ASN A 460 3.25 2.36 17.83
CA ASN A 460 3.69 2.63 16.45
C ASN A 460 3.58 4.10 16.03
N SER A 461 2.69 4.85 16.70
CA SER A 461 2.54 6.29 16.49
C SER A 461 3.61 7.09 17.24
N ALA A 462 4.03 6.61 18.41
CA ALA A 462 5.19 7.13 19.16
C ALA A 462 6.54 6.71 18.54
N SER A 463 6.67 5.49 18.02
CA SER A 463 7.90 4.99 17.39
C SER A 463 8.19 5.63 16.04
N LYS A 464 7.17 6.12 15.32
CA LYS A 464 7.34 7.02 14.17
C LYS A 464 8.07 8.32 14.53
N SER A 465 8.01 8.78 15.78
CA SER A 465 8.76 9.97 16.23
C SER A 465 10.22 9.69 16.61
N LEU A 466 10.64 8.42 16.69
CA LEU A 466 11.96 8.00 17.19
C LEU A 466 12.72 7.03 16.26
N GLY A 467 12.30 6.90 14.99
CA GLY A 467 13.15 6.34 13.93
C GLY A 467 13.44 4.83 13.97
N PHE A 468 12.71 4.01 14.74
CA PHE A 468 12.86 2.55 14.68
C PHE A 468 11.88 1.89 13.71
N GLN A 469 12.40 1.32 12.61
CA GLN A 469 11.68 0.34 11.80
C GLN A 469 11.69 -1.02 12.51
N SER A 470 10.60 -1.40 13.17
CA SER A 470 10.34 -2.82 13.47
C SER A 470 9.03 -3.26 12.85
N GLN A 471 9.11 -4.35 12.08
CA GLN A 471 7.96 -5.09 11.58
C GLN A 471 7.45 -5.96 12.74
N PHE A 472 6.36 -5.55 13.40
CA PHE A 472 5.53 -6.49 14.14
C PHE A 472 4.28 -6.80 13.30
N THR A 473 4.17 -8.06 12.89
CA THR A 473 2.94 -8.64 12.35
C THR A 473 1.86 -8.57 13.43
N LEU A 474 0.81 -7.80 13.17
CA LEU A 474 -0.44 -7.76 13.95
C LEU A 474 -0.97 -9.18 14.15
N PHE A 475 -1.51 -9.50 15.32
CA PHE A 475 -2.14 -10.79 15.57
C PHE A 475 -3.22 -11.04 14.51
N ALA A 476 -3.00 -11.99 13.60
CA ALA A 476 -4.00 -12.38 12.61
C ALA A 476 -5.25 -12.89 13.34
N LEU A 477 -6.43 -12.39 12.92
CA LEU A 477 -7.72 -12.86 13.43
C LEU A 477 -7.89 -14.35 13.11
N ALA A 478 -8.44 -15.13 14.03
CA ALA A 478 -8.57 -16.57 13.82
C ALA A 478 -9.73 -16.83 12.84
N LYS A 479 -9.53 -17.72 11.87
CA LYS A 479 -10.59 -18.21 10.98
C LYS A 479 -11.28 -19.41 11.63
N ALA A 480 -12.61 -19.43 11.65
CA ALA A 480 -13.40 -20.54 12.19
C ALA A 480 -13.31 -21.79 11.29
N PRO A 481 -13.27 -23.01 11.83
CA PRO A 481 -13.40 -24.24 11.05
C PRO A 481 -14.85 -24.48 10.60
N PHE A 482 -15.05 -24.93 9.36
CA PHE A 482 -16.34 -25.29 8.79
C PHE A 482 -17.00 -26.47 9.53
N ILE A 483 -18.30 -26.34 9.86
CA ILE A 483 -19.10 -27.43 10.46
C ILE A 483 -19.64 -28.35 9.33
N PRO A 484 -19.41 -29.67 9.38
CA PRO A 484 -19.87 -30.65 8.37
C PRO A 484 -21.39 -30.67 8.12
N GLU A 485 -22.18 -30.14 9.05
CA GLU A 485 -23.64 -30.04 8.96
C GLU A 485 -24.08 -29.00 7.92
N VAL A 486 -23.23 -28.01 7.59
CA VAL A 486 -23.49 -27.01 6.55
C VAL A 486 -23.27 -27.61 5.15
N GLU A 487 -22.24 -28.44 4.96
CA GLU A 487 -22.05 -29.20 3.71
C GLU A 487 -23.23 -30.15 3.46
N LYS A 488 -23.69 -30.85 4.51
CA LYS A 488 -24.82 -31.76 4.39
C LYS A 488 -26.14 -31.05 4.05
N MET A 489 -26.39 -29.88 4.65
CA MET A 489 -27.55 -29.06 4.28
C MET A 489 -27.45 -28.52 2.84
N GLN A 490 -26.25 -28.21 2.38
CA GLN A 490 -26.02 -27.71 1.02
C GLN A 490 -26.20 -28.82 -0.02
N ASP A 491 -25.76 -30.05 0.30
CA ASP A 491 -25.98 -31.23 -0.53
C ASP A 491 -27.47 -31.61 -0.58
N ASP A 492 -28.16 -31.66 0.55
CA ASP A 492 -29.61 -31.96 0.63
C ASP A 492 -30.45 -30.91 -0.13
N LEU A 493 -30.05 -29.63 -0.08
CA LEU A 493 -30.73 -28.55 -0.81
C LEU A 493 -30.47 -28.64 -2.32
N SER A 494 -29.27 -29.05 -2.72
CA SER A 494 -28.91 -29.24 -4.12
C SER A 494 -29.62 -30.44 -4.76
N GLU A 495 -29.83 -31.54 -4.00
CA GLU A 495 -30.66 -32.67 -4.45
C GLU A 495 -32.13 -32.27 -4.62
N GLN A 496 -32.70 -31.50 -3.68
CA GLN A 496 -34.09 -31.03 -3.77
C GLN A 496 -34.35 -30.07 -4.95
N LEU A 497 -33.34 -29.29 -5.33
CA LEU A 497 -33.42 -28.37 -6.47
C LEU A 497 -33.20 -29.08 -7.82
N SER A 498 -32.60 -30.28 -7.82
CA SER A 498 -32.40 -31.10 -9.03
C SER A 498 -33.60 -31.95 -9.42
N LEU A 499 -34.61 -32.08 -8.54
CA LEU A 499 -35.81 -32.90 -8.74
C LEU A 499 -37.10 -32.09 -8.98
N ARG A 500 -37.00 -30.81 -9.36
CA ARG A 500 -38.16 -29.98 -9.75
C ARG A 500 -38.14 -29.53 -11.19
#